data_AF-A0A847G2T6-F1
#
_entry.id   AF-A0A847G2T6-F1
#
_cell.length_a   1.000
_cell.length_b   1.000
_cell.length_c   1.000
_cell.angle_alpha   90.00
_cell.angle_beta   90.00
_cell.angle_gamma   90.00
#
_symmetry.space_group_name_H-M   'P 1'
#
loop_
_entity.id
_entity.type
_entity.pdbx_description
1 polymer ?
#
loop_
_entity_poly.entity_id
_entity_poly.type
_entity_poly.pdbx_seq_one_letter_code
_entity_poly.pdbx_strand_id
1 'polypeptide(L)'
;MGFFEIGYIETCPDEFEGPFLFEERLLLDSFTDRLGRIIERRQTAEFMKTENEYSELIIKATRLGKWRRNFKKDEFSFDDNACQHFGFTKHTLNAEDFWSHIHPDDIDRIHFEEREAREKIIRSPLTSDYRIIHQYGGVRWVRVNFQIEFVETKNGLMPNLAVGTSQDITNQKKAEEELGKKNRA
;
A
#
# COMPACT_ATOMS: atom_id res chain seq x y z
N MET A 1 29.96 -1.68 -24.66
CA MET A 1 30.69 -2.90 -24.26
C MET A 1 31.93 -2.44 -23.51
N GLY A 2 32.07 -2.80 -22.24
CA GLY A 2 33.31 -2.56 -21.50
C GLY A 2 34.18 -3.81 -21.57
N PHE A 3 35.49 -3.64 -21.71
CA PHE A 3 36.48 -4.71 -21.60
C PHE A 3 37.50 -4.34 -20.53
N PHE A 4 38.03 -5.35 -19.85
CA PHE A 4 39.13 -5.25 -18.90
C PHE A 4 40.27 -6.12 -19.43
N GLU A 5 41.48 -5.58 -19.41
CA GLU A 5 42.69 -6.26 -19.82
C GLU A 5 43.52 -6.54 -18.56
N ILE A 6 43.94 -7.79 -18.39
CA ILE A 6 44.71 -8.27 -17.24
C ILE A 6 46.03 -8.79 -17.80
N GLY A 7 47.15 -8.37 -17.20
CA GLY A 7 48.49 -8.76 -17.63
C GLY A 7 49.42 -8.93 -16.44
N TYR A 8 50.46 -9.73 -16.62
CA TYR A 8 51.43 -10.03 -15.58
C TYR A 8 52.45 -8.89 -15.43
N ILE A 9 52.81 -8.59 -14.18
CA ILE A 9 53.95 -7.72 -13.86
C ILE A 9 55.29 -8.48 -13.83
N GLU A 10 55.25 -9.82 -13.79
CA GLU A 10 56.42 -10.72 -13.76
C GLU A 10 56.17 -12.00 -14.59
N THR A 11 57.18 -12.86 -14.76
CA THR A 11 57.09 -14.11 -15.56
C THR A 11 56.09 -15.12 -15.00
N CYS A 12 55.25 -15.70 -15.87
CA CYS A 12 54.22 -16.69 -15.54
C CYS A 12 54.82 -17.95 -14.86
N PRO A 13 54.28 -18.43 -13.71
CA PRO A 13 54.75 -19.64 -13.04
C PRO A 13 54.44 -20.95 -13.79
N ASP A 14 55.27 -21.98 -13.59
CA ASP A 14 55.22 -23.27 -14.29
C ASP A 14 54.19 -24.29 -13.75
N GLU A 15 53.76 -24.21 -12.49
CA GLU A 15 52.80 -25.17 -11.89
C GLU A 15 51.35 -24.69 -12.05
N PHE A 16 50.61 -25.41 -12.89
CA PHE A 16 49.36 -24.98 -13.53
C PHE A 16 48.18 -25.87 -13.12
N GLU A 17 47.20 -25.34 -12.37
CA GLU A 17 45.89 -26.00 -12.16
C GLU A 17 44.83 -25.41 -13.12
N GLY A 18 45.06 -25.41 -14.43
CA GLY A 18 44.06 -24.97 -15.43
C GLY A 18 44.22 -23.52 -15.93
N PRO A 19 43.34 -23.05 -16.84
CA PRO A 19 43.61 -21.94 -17.78
C PRO A 19 43.72 -20.53 -17.18
N PHE A 20 43.56 -20.36 -15.87
CA PHE A 20 43.56 -19.06 -15.17
C PHE A 20 44.45 -19.10 -13.93
N LEU A 21 45.13 -18.01 -13.62
CA LEU A 21 45.89 -17.82 -12.38
C LEU A 21 44.99 -17.79 -11.13
N PHE A 22 45.59 -17.89 -9.95
CA PHE A 22 44.90 -17.74 -8.68
C PHE A 22 44.28 -16.34 -8.53
N GLU A 23 45.03 -15.29 -8.84
CA GLU A 23 44.56 -13.90 -8.79
C GLU A 23 43.44 -13.64 -9.81
N GLU A 24 43.53 -14.26 -11.00
CA GLU A 24 42.51 -14.16 -12.04
C GLU A 24 41.22 -14.87 -11.62
N ARG A 25 41.31 -16.05 -10.98
CA ARG A 25 40.13 -16.73 -10.42
C ARG A 25 39.49 -15.92 -9.30
N LEU A 26 40.29 -15.38 -8.37
CA LEU A 26 39.79 -14.52 -7.31
C LEU A 26 39.08 -13.27 -7.87
N LEU A 27 39.65 -12.68 -8.92
CA LEU A 27 39.03 -11.54 -9.59
C LEU A 27 37.72 -11.95 -10.28
N LEU A 28 37.71 -13.06 -11.02
CA LEU A 28 36.53 -13.60 -11.69
C LEU A 28 35.42 -13.95 -10.71
N ASP A 29 35.74 -14.55 -9.57
CA ASP A 29 34.78 -14.89 -8.52
C ASP A 29 34.20 -13.61 -7.90
N SER A 30 35.05 -12.62 -7.58
CA SER A 30 34.59 -11.33 -7.03
C SER A 30 33.70 -10.58 -8.01
N PHE A 31 34.01 -10.65 -9.31
CA PHE A 31 33.24 -10.01 -10.37
C PHE A 31 31.92 -10.72 -10.61
N THR A 32 31.93 -12.06 -10.62
CA THR A 32 30.74 -12.89 -10.79
C THR A 32 29.77 -12.69 -9.64
N ASP A 33 30.25 -12.66 -8.39
CA ASP A 33 29.42 -12.36 -7.22
C ASP A 33 28.82 -10.95 -7.31
N ARG A 34 29.66 -9.95 -7.64
CA ARG A 34 29.17 -8.56 -7.78
C ARG A 34 28.15 -8.41 -8.90
N LEU A 35 28.38 -9.03 -10.06
CA LEU A 35 27.43 -9.05 -11.16
C LEU A 35 26.15 -9.77 -10.81
N GLY A 36 26.24 -10.93 -10.15
CA GLY A 36 25.09 -11.69 -9.65
C GLY A 36 24.19 -10.83 -8.78
N ARG A 37 24.77 -10.16 -7.76
CA ARG A 37 24.03 -9.24 -6.88
C ARG A 37 23.39 -8.07 -7.64
N ILE A 38 24.07 -7.50 -8.63
CA ILE A 38 23.53 -6.40 -9.44
C ILE A 38 22.36 -6.89 -10.31
N ILE A 39 22.50 -8.05 -10.93
CA ILE A 39 21.47 -8.66 -11.78
C ILE A 39 20.23 -9.00 -10.95
N GLU A 40 20.40 -9.68 -9.81
CA GLU A 40 19.30 -10.04 -8.90
C GLU A 40 18.56 -8.81 -8.38
N ARG A 41 19.30 -7.79 -7.93
CA ARG A 41 18.72 -6.53 -7.45
C ARG A 41 17.93 -5.85 -8.56
N ARG A 42 18.45 -5.83 -9.79
CA ARG A 42 17.77 -5.22 -10.94
C ARG A 42 16.51 -5.99 -11.31
N GLN A 43 16.56 -7.31 -11.37
CA GLN A 43 15.39 -8.15 -11.67
C GLN A 43 14.30 -7.97 -10.62
N THR A 44 14.67 -7.93 -9.34
CA THR A 44 13.72 -7.70 -8.24
C THR A 44 13.07 -6.32 -8.35
N ALA A 45 13.86 -5.28 -8.66
CA ALA A 45 13.35 -3.93 -8.84
C ALA A 45 12.42 -3.80 -10.06
N GLU A 46 12.77 -4.40 -11.20
CA GLU A 46 11.94 -4.42 -12.41
C GLU A 46 10.64 -5.19 -12.19
N PHE A 47 10.68 -6.34 -11.50
CA PHE A 47 9.50 -7.10 -11.12
C PHE A 47 8.58 -6.29 -10.21
N MET A 48 9.11 -5.72 -9.11
CA MET A 48 8.33 -4.88 -8.19
C MET A 48 7.69 -3.69 -8.89
N LYS A 49 8.42 -3.06 -9.83
CA LYS A 49 7.88 -1.96 -10.62
C LYS A 49 6.69 -2.41 -11.47
N THR A 50 6.82 -3.55 -12.16
CA THR A 50 5.77 -4.09 -13.03
C THR A 50 4.51 -4.46 -12.24
N GLU A 51 4.67 -5.13 -11.10
CA GLU A 51 3.56 -5.50 -10.22
C GLU A 51 2.85 -4.27 -9.63
N ASN A 52 3.61 -3.24 -9.25
CA ASN A 52 3.02 -1.98 -8.78
C ASN A 52 2.26 -1.27 -9.91
N GLU A 53 2.80 -1.19 -11.12
CA GLU A 53 2.12 -0.60 -12.27
C GLU A 53 0.81 -1.34 -12.60
N TYR A 54 0.84 -2.67 -12.58
CA TYR A 54 -0.36 -3.48 -12.77
C TYR A 54 -1.41 -3.25 -11.68
N SER A 55 -0.99 -3.20 -10.42
CA SER A 55 -1.87 -2.91 -9.27
C SER A 55 -2.52 -1.53 -9.38
N GLU A 56 -1.75 -0.50 -9.75
CA GLU A 56 -2.26 0.86 -10.00
C GLU A 56 -3.28 0.89 -11.14
N LEU A 57 -3.05 0.12 -12.21
CA LEU A 57 -3.99 0.02 -13.32
C LEU A 57 -5.32 -0.62 -12.90
N ILE A 58 -5.29 -1.68 -12.09
CA ILE A 58 -6.51 -2.30 -11.54
C ILE A 58 -7.30 -1.30 -10.70
N ILE A 59 -6.62 -0.55 -9.82
CA ILE A 59 -7.26 0.42 -8.93
C ILE A 59 -7.89 1.56 -9.75
N LYS A 60 -7.20 2.04 -10.78
CA LYS A 60 -7.75 3.04 -11.71
C LYS A 60 -8.95 2.49 -12.50
N ALA A 61 -8.86 1.26 -13.01
CA ALA A 61 -9.93 0.63 -13.78
C ALA A 61 -11.20 0.41 -12.94
N THR A 62 -11.04 0.10 -11.65
CA THR A 62 -12.15 -0.09 -10.70
C THR A 62 -12.68 1.21 -10.10
N ARG A 63 -12.02 2.35 -10.37
CA ARG A 63 -12.32 3.68 -9.79
C ARG A 63 -12.36 3.66 -8.25
N LEU A 64 -11.57 2.79 -7.63
CA LEU A 64 -11.41 2.77 -6.19
C LEU A 64 -10.43 3.86 -5.76
N GLY A 65 -10.64 4.42 -4.57
CA GLY A 65 -9.73 5.37 -3.95
C GLY A 65 -8.92 4.72 -2.86
N LYS A 66 -7.59 4.79 -2.92
CA LYS A 66 -6.70 4.29 -1.86
C LYS A 66 -6.62 5.27 -0.72
N TRP A 67 -6.56 4.73 0.48
CA TRP A 67 -6.23 5.49 1.66
C TRP A 67 -5.40 4.65 2.62
N ARG A 68 -4.71 5.33 3.53
CA ARG A 68 -3.98 4.71 4.63
C ARG A 68 -4.09 5.56 5.88
N ARG A 69 -4.05 4.93 7.05
CA ARG A 69 -3.94 5.58 8.34
C ARG A 69 -2.66 5.13 9.04
N ASN A 70 -1.80 6.08 9.40
CA ASN A 70 -0.65 5.84 10.24
C ASN A 70 -1.05 6.05 11.71
N PHE A 71 -1.09 4.98 12.50
CA PHE A 71 -1.51 5.06 13.90
C PHE A 71 -0.50 5.76 14.82
N LYS A 72 0.79 5.80 14.44
CA LYS A 72 1.83 6.49 15.24
C LYS A 72 1.78 8.00 15.07
N LYS A 73 1.47 8.46 13.86
CA LYS A 73 1.35 9.89 13.52
C LYS A 73 -0.08 10.43 13.67
N ASP A 74 -1.04 9.53 13.83
CA ASP A 74 -2.48 9.80 13.76
C ASP A 74 -2.88 10.60 12.51
N GLU A 75 -2.37 10.13 11.36
CA GLU A 75 -2.47 10.79 10.06
C GLU A 75 -3.11 9.86 9.04
N PHE A 76 -4.01 10.40 8.24
CA PHE A 76 -4.60 9.74 7.08
C PHE A 76 -3.96 10.29 5.80
N SER A 77 -3.64 9.40 4.85
CA SER A 77 -3.27 9.78 3.48
C SER A 77 -4.27 9.21 2.48
N PHE A 78 -4.58 9.97 1.44
CA PHE A 78 -5.57 9.65 0.41
C PHE A 78 -4.94 9.83 -0.98
N ASP A 79 -5.37 9.03 -1.95
CA ASP A 79 -5.12 9.32 -3.37
C ASP A 79 -6.21 10.24 -3.96
N ASP A 80 -6.06 10.62 -5.23
CA ASP A 80 -6.99 11.53 -5.92
C ASP A 80 -8.43 11.00 -5.92
N ASN A 81 -8.61 9.70 -6.13
CA ASN A 81 -9.94 9.08 -6.16
C ASN A 81 -10.57 9.09 -4.76
N ALA A 82 -9.81 8.77 -3.71
CA ALA A 82 -10.29 8.84 -2.34
C ALA A 82 -10.63 10.29 -1.96
N CYS A 83 -9.79 11.26 -2.30
CA CYS A 83 -10.12 12.68 -2.13
C CYS A 83 -11.44 13.05 -2.83
N GLN A 84 -11.71 12.53 -4.02
CA GLN A 84 -12.98 12.76 -4.72
C GLN A 84 -14.18 12.08 -4.02
N HIS A 85 -14.01 10.85 -3.53
CA HIS A 85 -15.07 10.13 -2.80
C HIS A 85 -15.44 10.83 -1.50
N PHE A 86 -14.42 11.27 -0.75
CA PHE A 86 -14.58 11.92 0.55
C PHE A 86 -14.86 13.43 0.45
N GLY A 87 -14.61 14.04 -0.71
CA GLY A 87 -14.71 15.48 -0.87
C GLY A 87 -13.59 16.22 -0.15
N PHE A 88 -12.38 15.67 -0.12
CA PHE A 88 -11.22 16.32 0.46
C PHE A 88 -10.44 17.12 -0.58
N THR A 89 -9.91 18.28 -0.17
CA THR A 89 -8.97 19.07 -0.98
C THR A 89 -7.51 18.72 -0.71
N LYS A 90 -7.23 18.09 0.43
CA LYS A 90 -5.90 17.66 0.85
C LYS A 90 -5.79 16.15 0.79
N HIS A 91 -4.65 15.66 0.33
CA HIS A 91 -4.29 14.24 0.34
C HIS A 91 -3.85 13.75 1.72
N THR A 92 -3.78 14.63 2.71
CA THR A 92 -3.35 14.27 4.06
C THR A 92 -4.14 15.07 5.08
N LEU A 93 -4.70 14.37 6.06
CA LEU A 93 -5.48 14.92 7.16
C LEU A 93 -5.02 14.28 8.47
N ASN A 94 -5.08 15.02 9.58
CA ASN A 94 -5.00 14.41 10.90
C ASN A 94 -6.34 13.71 11.22
N ALA A 95 -6.38 12.95 12.31
CA ALA A 95 -7.61 12.25 12.69
C ALA A 95 -8.78 13.19 12.99
N GLU A 96 -8.57 14.29 13.70
CA GLU A 96 -9.62 15.25 14.04
C GLU A 96 -10.30 15.81 12.78
N ASP A 97 -9.50 16.27 11.81
CA ASP A 97 -9.96 16.75 10.52
C ASP A 97 -10.74 15.66 9.79
N PHE A 98 -10.23 14.43 9.74
CA PHE A 98 -10.95 13.31 9.11
C PHE A 98 -12.31 13.05 9.76
N TRP A 99 -12.37 12.94 11.10
CA TRP A 99 -13.60 12.65 11.84
C TRP A 99 -14.64 13.76 11.71
N SER A 100 -14.22 15.02 11.56
CA SER A 100 -15.14 16.14 11.34
C SER A 100 -15.95 16.05 10.04
N HIS A 101 -15.51 15.25 9.08
CA HIS A 101 -16.22 15.01 7.81
C HIS A 101 -17.16 13.80 7.86
N ILE A 102 -17.13 13.02 8.93
CA ILE A 102 -18.02 11.87 9.11
C ILE A 102 -19.36 12.37 9.64
N HIS A 103 -20.45 11.78 9.18
CA HIS A 103 -21.77 12.12 9.71
C HIS A 103 -21.86 11.78 11.20
N PRO A 104 -22.34 12.69 12.08
CA PRO A 104 -22.34 12.49 13.54
C PRO A 104 -22.95 11.15 13.99
N ASP A 105 -24.09 10.77 13.43
CA ASP A 105 -24.77 9.49 13.73
C ASP A 105 -23.92 8.23 13.47
N ASP A 106 -22.89 8.31 12.62
CA ASP A 106 -22.07 7.15 12.25
C ASP A 106 -20.75 7.09 13.06
N ILE A 107 -20.34 8.18 13.72
CA ILE A 107 -19.04 8.30 14.41
C ILE A 107 -18.87 7.23 15.49
N ASP A 108 -19.84 7.09 16.39
CA ASP A 108 -19.75 6.16 17.52
C ASP A 108 -19.66 4.70 17.03
N ARG A 109 -20.43 4.36 15.98
CA ARG A 109 -20.41 3.04 15.37
C ARG A 109 -19.04 2.73 14.75
N ILE A 110 -18.49 3.65 13.96
CA ILE A 110 -17.20 3.43 13.31
C ILE A 110 -16.07 3.34 14.36
N HIS A 111 -16.10 4.17 15.40
CA HIS A 111 -15.15 4.06 16.50
C HIS A 111 -15.23 2.73 17.23
N PHE A 112 -16.44 2.20 17.42
CA PHE A 112 -16.63 0.87 17.99
C PHE A 112 -16.04 -0.22 17.08
N GLU A 113 -16.38 -0.21 15.79
CA GLU A 113 -15.86 -1.16 14.79
C GLU A 113 -14.32 -1.14 14.73
N GLU A 114 -13.72 0.06 14.71
CA GLU A 114 -12.27 0.23 14.69
C GLU A 114 -11.61 -0.24 15.99
N ARG A 115 -12.22 0.05 17.14
CA ARG A 115 -11.73 -0.41 18.44
C ARG A 115 -11.78 -1.92 18.53
N GLU A 116 -12.91 -2.52 18.18
CA GLU A 116 -13.10 -3.97 18.19
C GLU A 116 -12.07 -4.66 17.28
N ALA A 117 -11.84 -4.14 16.08
CA ALA A 117 -10.84 -4.67 15.16
C ALA A 117 -9.42 -4.66 15.74
N ARG A 118 -9.07 -3.59 16.47
CA ARG A 118 -7.74 -3.46 17.12
C ARG A 118 -7.61 -4.38 18.34
N GLU A 119 -8.60 -4.39 19.22
CA GLU A 119 -8.58 -5.20 20.45
C GLU A 119 -8.59 -6.70 20.15
N LYS A 120 -9.33 -7.13 19.13
CA LYS A 120 -9.38 -8.54 18.70
C LYS A 120 -8.26 -8.92 17.72
N ILE A 121 -7.40 -7.98 17.34
CA ILE A 121 -6.30 -8.18 16.39
C ILE A 121 -6.82 -8.82 15.08
N ILE A 122 -7.88 -8.23 14.52
CA ILE A 122 -8.47 -8.74 13.27
C ILE A 122 -7.50 -8.44 12.12
N ARG A 123 -6.95 -9.50 11.53
CA ARG A 123 -6.02 -9.42 10.40
C ARG A 123 -6.68 -9.67 9.04
N SER A 124 -7.97 -10.01 9.01
CA SER A 124 -8.74 -10.14 7.77
C SER A 124 -9.26 -8.78 7.30
N PRO A 125 -9.54 -8.61 5.99
CA PRO A 125 -10.22 -7.42 5.49
C PRO A 125 -11.58 -7.20 6.17
N LEU A 126 -11.90 -5.93 6.41
CA LEU A 126 -13.16 -5.44 6.97
C LEU A 126 -13.80 -4.45 6.01
N THR A 127 -15.12 -4.32 6.09
CA THR A 127 -15.90 -3.39 5.28
C THR A 127 -16.82 -2.58 6.20
N SER A 128 -16.89 -1.28 5.98
CA SER A 128 -17.84 -0.38 6.64
C SER A 128 -18.42 0.60 5.62
N ASP A 129 -19.73 0.74 5.63
CA ASP A 129 -20.46 1.75 4.86
C ASP A 129 -20.87 2.86 5.83
N TYR A 130 -20.57 4.11 5.51
CA TYR A 130 -20.97 5.24 6.35
C TYR A 130 -21.20 6.52 5.55
N ARG A 131 -21.87 7.46 6.19
CA ARG A 131 -22.20 8.77 5.65
C ARG A 131 -21.08 9.76 5.93
N ILE A 132 -20.82 10.61 4.96
CA ILE A 132 -19.91 11.76 5.07
C ILE A 132 -20.65 13.06 4.78
N ILE A 133 -20.15 14.14 5.37
CA ILE A 133 -20.54 15.51 5.07
C ILE A 133 -19.58 16.01 3.98
N HIS A 134 -20.08 16.11 2.75
CA HIS A 134 -19.25 16.40 1.59
C HIS A 134 -19.01 17.92 1.42
N GLN A 135 -17.80 18.33 1.04
CA GLN A 135 -17.42 19.76 0.91
C GLN A 135 -18.32 20.58 -0.04
N TYR A 136 -18.81 19.94 -1.12
CA TYR A 136 -19.74 20.56 -2.08
C TYR A 136 -21.21 20.52 -1.62
N GLY A 137 -21.46 20.18 -0.36
CA GLY A 137 -22.78 20.08 0.25
C GLY A 137 -23.38 18.68 0.17
N GLY A 138 -24.26 18.42 1.15
CA GLY A 138 -25.05 17.19 1.24
C GLY A 138 -24.32 16.02 1.89
N VAL A 139 -25.10 14.96 2.10
CA VAL A 139 -24.64 13.69 2.65
C VAL A 139 -24.34 12.72 1.51
N ARG A 140 -23.18 12.06 1.56
CA ARG A 140 -22.82 10.98 0.65
C ARG A 140 -22.57 9.70 1.42
N TRP A 141 -22.80 8.57 0.77
CA TRP A 141 -22.43 7.27 1.30
C TRP A 141 -21.11 6.82 0.71
N VAL A 142 -20.17 6.45 1.56
CA VAL A 142 -18.88 5.89 1.17
C VAL A 142 -18.77 4.48 1.74
N ARG A 143 -18.40 3.53 0.88
CA ARG A 143 -17.96 2.20 1.28
C ARG A 143 -16.46 2.22 1.48
N VAL A 144 -16.02 1.71 2.61
CA VAL A 144 -14.61 1.60 2.97
C VAL A 144 -14.26 0.16 3.26
N ASN A 145 -13.28 -0.37 2.53
CA ASN A 145 -12.67 -1.67 2.81
C ASN A 145 -11.28 -1.45 3.39
N PHE A 146 -10.92 -2.15 4.46
CA PHE A 146 -9.61 -1.95 5.09
C PHE A 146 -9.08 -3.17 5.82
N GLN A 147 -7.78 -3.13 6.06
CA GLN A 147 -7.08 -4.09 6.89
C GLN A 147 -6.10 -3.34 7.79
N ILE A 148 -5.94 -3.81 9.01
CA ILE A 148 -4.98 -3.26 9.98
C ILE A 148 -3.75 -4.17 10.00
N GLU A 149 -2.59 -3.57 9.77
CA GLU A 149 -1.28 -4.16 9.99
C GLU A 149 -0.85 -3.91 11.44
N PHE A 150 -0.40 -4.99 12.10
CA PHE A 150 0.09 -4.95 13.47
C PHE A 150 1.58 -5.26 13.50
N VAL A 151 2.31 -4.57 14.38
CA VAL A 151 3.73 -4.81 14.61
C VAL A 151 3.96 -5.28 16.04
N GLU A 152 4.94 -6.15 16.23
CA GLU A 152 5.34 -6.61 17.57
C GLU A 152 6.10 -5.50 18.30
N THR A 153 5.73 -5.25 19.55
CA THR A 153 6.36 -4.28 20.43
C THR A 153 6.61 -4.91 21.80
N LYS A 154 7.35 -4.21 22.66
CA LYS A 154 7.55 -4.63 24.06
C LYS A 154 6.23 -4.81 24.84
N ASN A 155 5.16 -4.14 24.40
CA ASN A 155 3.85 -4.18 25.03
C ASN A 155 2.87 -5.11 24.28
N GLY A 156 3.37 -5.98 23.41
CA GLY A 156 2.57 -6.87 22.55
C GLY A 156 2.35 -6.31 21.15
N LEU A 157 1.40 -6.91 20.43
CA LEU A 157 1.03 -6.48 19.08
C LEU A 157 0.29 -5.14 19.12
N MET A 158 0.81 -4.16 18.39
CA MET A 158 0.23 -2.81 18.31
C MET A 158 -0.12 -2.48 16.86
N PRO A 159 -1.23 -1.75 16.61
CA PRO A 159 -1.59 -1.31 15.26
C PRO A 159 -0.54 -0.33 14.73
N ASN A 160 -0.07 -0.55 13.50
CA ASN A 160 0.96 0.26 12.86
C ASN A 160 0.40 1.07 11.70
N LEU A 161 -0.33 0.40 10.81
CA LEU A 161 -0.88 0.97 9.60
C LEU A 161 -2.25 0.37 9.33
N ALA A 162 -3.23 1.17 8.94
CA ALA A 162 -4.40 0.67 8.24
C ALA A 162 -4.28 1.07 6.76
N VAL A 163 -4.62 0.16 5.86
CA VAL A 163 -4.68 0.44 4.42
C VAL A 163 -6.02 -0.03 3.89
N GLY A 164 -6.52 0.65 2.86
CA GLY A 164 -7.83 0.34 2.35
C GLY A 164 -8.18 1.01 1.04
N THR A 165 -9.39 0.68 0.59
CA THR A 165 -10.05 1.31 -0.55
C THR A 165 -11.32 2.02 -0.10
N SER A 166 -11.74 2.99 -0.91
CA SER A 166 -12.97 3.75 -0.75
C SER A 166 -13.73 3.77 -2.07
N GLN A 167 -15.05 3.84 -1.99
CA GLN A 167 -15.95 3.97 -3.13
C GLN A 167 -17.16 4.82 -2.75
N ASP A 168 -17.52 5.80 -3.57
CA ASP A 168 -18.81 6.50 -3.43
C ASP A 168 -19.94 5.56 -3.88
N ILE A 169 -20.79 5.17 -2.92
CA ILE A 169 -21.94 4.28 -3.14
C ILE A 169 -23.28 5.03 -3.01
N THR A 170 -23.26 6.37 -3.07
CA THR A 170 -24.45 7.22 -2.88
C THR A 170 -25.56 6.88 -3.88
N ASN A 171 -25.21 6.72 -5.15
CA ASN A 171 -26.18 6.37 -6.20
C ASN A 171 -26.76 4.97 -6.00
N GLN A 172 -25.94 4.02 -5.52
CA GLN A 172 -26.41 2.67 -5.19
C GLN A 172 -27.41 2.70 -4.05
N LYS A 173 -27.10 3.40 -2.95
CA LYS A 173 -28.01 3.52 -1.79
C LYS A 173 -29.34 4.19 -2.16
N LYS A 174 -29.30 5.25 -2.96
CA LYS A 174 -30.53 5.89 -3.48
C LYS A 174 -31.37 4.94 -4.32
N ALA A 175 -30.75 4.14 -5.18
CA ALA A 175 -31.46 3.15 -5.98
C ALA A 175 -32.08 2.04 -5.10
N GLU A 176 -31.35 1.56 -4.09
CA GLU A 176 -31.86 0.58 -3.11
C GLU A 176 -33.09 1.10 -2.35
N GLU A 177 -33.06 2.36 -1.91
CA GLU A 177 -34.19 3.00 -1.22
C GLU A 177 -35.42 3.13 -2.13
N GLU A 178 -35.26 3.56 -3.37
CA GLU A 178 -36.38 3.71 -4.31
C GLU A 178 -37.01 2.37 -4.69
N LEU A 179 -36.20 1.32 -4.84
CA LEU A 179 -36.72 -0.04 -5.04
C LEU A 179 -37.44 -0.56 -3.78
N GLY A 180 -36.89 -0.28 -2.59
CA GLY A 180 -37.51 -0.64 -1.32
C GLY A 180 -38.86 0.02 -1.08
N LYS A 181 -39.03 1.28 -1.50
CA LYS A 181 -40.32 1.99 -1.45
C LYS A 181 -41.35 1.40 -2.41
N LYS A 182 -40.95 1.07 -3.64
CA LYS A 182 -41.84 0.46 -4.65
C LYS A 182 -42.34 -0.93 -4.26
N ASN A 183 -41.54 -1.72 -3.56
CA ASN A 183 -41.95 -3.05 -3.10
C ASN A 183 -42.84 -3.03 -1.84
N ARG A 184 -42.99 -1.86 -1.19
CA ARG A 184 -43.84 -1.66 -0.01
C ARG A 184 -45.16 -0.94 -0.34
N ALA A 185 -45.34 -0.50 -1.58
CA ALA A 185 -46.57 0.10 -2.10
C ALA A 185 -47.37 -0.95 -2.89
#